data_AF-A0A0R3H5G2-F1
#
_entry.id   AF-A0A0R3H5G2-F1
#
_cell.length_a   1.000
_cell.length_b   1.000
_cell.length_c   1.000
_cell.angle_alpha   90.00
_cell.angle_beta   90.00
_cell.angle_gamma   90.00
#
_symmetry.space_group_name_H-M   'P 1'
#
loop_
_entity.id
_entity.type
_entity.pdbx_description
1 polymer ?
#
loop_
_entity_poly.entity_id
_entity_poly.type
_entity_poly.pdbx_seq_one_letter_code
_entity_poly.pdbx_strand_id
1 'polypeptide(L)'
;MVDHDEDRALIEQALRLVLTHAPTAWERVRLEFGAGRAATASATIGRESSVIGLPDQATHLLIQYCSRPGRPRGRTVVECDDTGAVAIRAEPLIPQALPAQATSIESPKCISSKPALGGRHLLMARLWAVAAVAAMALLVVAIVGRDQGEGPTLRALAAGESMSDEQARTIADTTVRVWVRERNERHLANLEALSVAEPADLVARELGEIKAGRPFRKEIRVLATGALTRRGAVWGLNTHLDDQSLVFVMRIEGGELRVWAVGSALTP
;
A
#
# COMPACT_ATOMS: atom_id res chain seq x y z
N MET A 1 37.46 -20.50 5.38
CA MET A 1 36.15 -21.16 5.23
C MET A 1 35.12 -20.07 5.40
N VAL A 2 34.35 -19.74 4.36
CA VAL A 2 33.33 -18.68 4.46
C VAL A 2 32.15 -19.27 5.23
N ASP A 3 31.81 -18.66 6.36
CA ASP A 3 30.67 -19.09 7.17
C ASP A 3 29.37 -18.59 6.52
N HIS A 4 28.82 -19.42 5.64
CA HIS A 4 27.60 -19.13 4.90
C HIS A 4 26.38 -18.91 5.80
N ASP A 5 26.39 -19.47 7.02
CA ASP A 5 25.27 -19.35 7.96
C ASP A 5 25.23 -17.96 8.59
N GLU A 6 26.39 -17.42 8.96
CA GLU A 6 26.49 -16.07 9.53
C GLU A 6 26.11 -14.98 8.51
N ASP A 7 26.46 -15.19 7.25
CA ASP A 7 26.13 -14.29 6.15
C ASP A 7 24.63 -14.25 5.86
N ARG A 8 24.01 -15.42 5.89
CA ARG A 8 22.57 -15.56 5.76
C ARG A 8 21.86 -14.89 6.92
N ALA A 9 22.36 -15.05 8.15
CA ALA A 9 21.79 -14.39 9.33
C ALA A 9 21.79 -12.86 9.22
N LEU A 10 22.88 -12.26 8.71
CA LEU A 10 22.95 -10.81 8.47
C LEU A 10 21.90 -10.33 7.46
N ILE A 11 21.73 -11.06 6.35
CA ILE A 11 20.73 -10.73 5.33
C ILE A 11 19.31 -10.88 5.88
N GLU A 12 19.02 -11.98 6.56
CA GLU A 12 17.69 -12.24 7.14
C GLU A 12 17.35 -11.20 8.21
N GLN A 13 18.31 -10.78 9.03
CA GLN A 13 18.10 -9.73 10.03
C GLN A 13 17.85 -8.37 9.38
N ALA A 14 18.62 -8.01 8.34
CA ALA A 14 18.37 -6.78 7.58
C ALA A 14 17.00 -6.80 6.92
N LEU A 15 16.61 -7.93 6.33
CA LEU A 15 15.31 -8.13 5.70
C LEU A 15 14.17 -7.98 6.72
N ARG A 16 14.28 -8.57 7.92
CA ARG A 16 13.28 -8.39 9.00
C ARG A 16 13.08 -6.91 9.35
N LEU A 17 14.15 -6.13 9.42
CA LEU A 17 14.08 -4.68 9.67
C LEU A 17 13.42 -3.91 8.52
N VAL A 18 13.65 -4.31 7.27
CA VAL A 18 12.96 -3.72 6.11
C VAL A 18 11.48 -4.07 6.13
N LEU A 19 11.12 -5.31 6.47
CA LEU A 19 9.73 -5.77 6.54
C LEU A 19 8.91 -5.05 7.62
N THR A 20 9.52 -4.53 8.69
CA THR A 20 8.79 -3.70 9.67
C THR A 20 8.36 -2.34 9.12
N HIS A 21 8.94 -1.91 8.00
CA HIS A 21 8.64 -0.66 7.30
C HIS A 21 7.88 -0.89 5.98
N ALA A 22 7.64 -2.14 5.60
CA ALA A 22 6.86 -2.46 4.42
C ALA A 22 5.39 -2.08 4.62
N PRO A 23 4.71 -1.59 3.57
CA PRO A 23 3.29 -1.24 3.64
C PRO A 23 2.46 -2.49 3.98
N THR A 24 1.31 -2.30 4.65
CA THR A 24 0.38 -3.41 4.86
C THR A 24 -0.09 -3.98 3.51
N ALA A 25 -0.24 -5.31 3.43
CA ALA A 25 -0.62 -6.04 2.21
C ALA A 25 0.44 -6.07 1.08
N TRP A 26 1.73 -5.97 1.42
CA TRP A 26 2.80 -6.30 0.48
C TRP A 26 2.73 -7.77 0.05
N GLU A 27 2.95 -8.03 -1.25
CA GLU A 27 3.04 -9.39 -1.82
C GLU A 27 4.50 -9.82 -2.00
N ARG A 28 5.37 -8.86 -2.32
CA ARG A 28 6.80 -9.10 -2.52
C ARG A 28 7.62 -7.92 -2.05
N VAL A 29 8.68 -8.18 -1.29
CA VAL A 29 9.72 -7.18 -0.96
C VAL A 29 11.00 -7.54 -1.68
N ARG A 30 11.57 -6.56 -2.37
CA ARG A 30 12.83 -6.66 -3.11
C ARG A 30 13.84 -5.69 -2.53
N LEU A 31 14.95 -6.24 -2.06
CA LEU A 31 16.08 -5.51 -1.47
C LEU A 31 17.29 -5.68 -2.39
N GLU A 32 17.81 -4.57 -2.89
CA GLU A 32 18.99 -4.55 -3.77
C GLU A 32 20.14 -3.79 -3.10
N PHE A 33 21.32 -4.39 -3.08
CA PHE A 33 22.53 -3.78 -2.53
C PHE A 33 23.79 -4.33 -3.20
N GLY A 34 24.93 -3.67 -3.01
CA GLY A 34 26.20 -4.10 -3.57
C GLY A 34 27.36 -3.23 -3.12
N ALA A 35 28.59 -3.69 -3.35
CA ALA A 35 29.79 -2.96 -2.96
C ALA A 35 29.82 -1.56 -3.61
N GLY A 36 29.87 -0.51 -2.80
CA GLY A 36 29.93 0.88 -3.27
C GLY A 36 28.62 1.45 -3.82
N ARG A 37 27.47 0.80 -3.57
CA ARG A 37 26.14 1.31 -3.95
C ARG A 37 25.27 1.49 -2.71
N ALA A 38 24.41 2.50 -2.75
CA ALA A 38 23.34 2.64 -1.77
C ALA A 38 22.41 1.43 -1.88
N ALA A 39 22.04 0.84 -0.74
CA ALA A 39 21.00 -0.16 -0.70
C ALA A 39 19.67 0.49 -1.07
N THR A 40 18.80 -0.26 -1.75
CA THR A 40 17.43 0.17 -2.09
C THR A 40 16.47 -0.94 -1.74
N ALA A 41 15.33 -0.60 -1.16
CA ALA A 41 14.25 -1.53 -0.86
C ALA A 41 12.99 -1.08 -1.60
N SER A 42 12.23 -2.05 -2.10
CA SER A 42 10.94 -1.82 -2.74
C SER A 42 9.95 -2.91 -2.32
N ALA A 43 8.69 -2.53 -2.16
CA ALA A 43 7.59 -3.46 -1.98
C ALA A 43 6.70 -3.43 -3.22
N THR A 44 6.15 -4.58 -3.56
CA THR A 44 5.14 -4.73 -4.59
C THR A 44 3.80 -5.08 -3.94
N ILE A 45 2.75 -4.36 -4.33
CA ILE A 45 1.35 -4.64 -4.00
C ILE A 45 0.60 -4.76 -5.33
N GLY A 46 0.10 -5.95 -5.66
CA GLY A 46 -0.46 -6.24 -6.98
C GLY A 46 0.52 -5.94 -8.12
N ARG A 47 0.26 -4.88 -8.90
CA ARG A 47 1.10 -4.45 -10.03
C ARG A 47 1.97 -3.24 -9.75
N GLU A 48 1.80 -2.62 -8.59
CA GLU A 48 2.52 -1.39 -8.24
C GLU A 48 3.74 -1.73 -7.40
N SER A 49 4.86 -1.06 -7.67
CA SER A 49 6.09 -1.17 -6.90
C SER A 49 6.44 0.19 -6.31
N SER A 50 6.56 0.24 -4.99
CA SER A 50 6.88 1.45 -4.23
C SER A 50 8.23 1.29 -3.52
N VAL A 51 9.06 2.31 -3.57
CA VAL A 51 10.32 2.36 -2.80
C VAL A 51 10.00 2.49 -1.32
N ILE A 52 10.64 1.67 -0.49
CA ILE A 52 10.53 1.71 0.98
C ILE A 52 11.80 2.33 1.56
N GLY A 53 11.64 3.13 2.60
CA GLY A 53 12.77 3.64 3.38
C GLY A 53 13.55 2.50 4.04
N LEU A 54 14.88 2.54 3.94
CA LEU A 54 15.77 1.61 4.60
C LEU A 54 16.11 2.11 6.01
N PRO A 55 15.79 1.36 7.07
CA PRO A 55 16.23 1.72 8.41
C PRO A 55 17.76 1.73 8.51
N ASP A 56 18.33 2.67 9.27
CA ASP A 56 19.79 2.78 9.43
C ASP A 56 20.44 1.46 9.88
N GLN A 57 19.77 0.75 10.79
CA GLN A 57 20.21 -0.57 11.26
C GLN A 57 20.29 -1.61 10.13
N ALA A 58 19.32 -1.63 9.21
CA ALA A 58 19.35 -2.52 8.06
C ALA A 58 20.52 -2.14 7.13
N THR A 59 20.72 -0.84 6.88
CA THR A 59 21.84 -0.33 6.09
C THR A 59 23.19 -0.76 6.67
N HIS A 60 23.36 -0.67 7.99
CA HIS A 60 24.58 -1.13 8.68
C HIS A 60 24.85 -2.62 8.49
N LEU A 61 23.81 -3.48 8.61
CA LEU A 61 23.95 -4.92 8.40
C LEU A 61 24.33 -5.28 6.95
N LEU A 62 23.77 -4.55 5.97
CA LEU A 62 24.10 -4.74 4.56
C LEU A 62 25.52 -4.29 4.24
N ILE A 63 25.97 -3.16 4.82
CA ILE A 63 27.37 -2.70 4.71
C ILE A 63 28.31 -3.74 5.31
N GLN A 64 27.98 -4.27 6.50
CA GLN A 64 28.76 -5.31 7.15
C GLN A 64 28.84 -6.57 6.27
N TYR A 65 27.72 -7.04 5.72
CA TYR A 65 27.70 -8.15 4.78
C TYR A 65 28.60 -7.89 3.56
N CYS A 66 28.51 -6.71 2.93
CA CYS A 66 29.31 -6.34 1.77
C CYS A 66 30.82 -6.21 2.06
N SER A 67 31.20 -5.90 3.31
CA SER A 67 32.60 -5.76 3.71
C SER A 67 33.33 -7.09 3.92
N ARG A 68 32.60 -8.21 3.98
CA ARG A 68 33.19 -9.53 4.25
C ARG A 68 33.99 -10.06 3.05
N PRO A 69 35.11 -10.77 3.29
CA PRO A 69 35.91 -11.37 2.22
C PRO A 69 35.13 -12.49 1.50
N GLY A 70 35.30 -12.57 0.17
CA GLY A 70 34.65 -13.60 -0.65
C GLY A 70 33.25 -13.25 -1.16
N ARG A 71 32.79 -12.02 -0.95
CA ARG A 71 31.47 -11.56 -1.42
C ARG A 71 31.45 -11.25 -2.91
N PRO A 72 30.28 -11.42 -3.57
CA PRO A 72 30.12 -10.98 -4.95
C PRO A 72 30.39 -9.48 -5.02
N ARG A 73 31.28 -9.04 -5.92
CA ARG A 73 31.47 -7.62 -6.25
C ARG A 73 30.31 -7.03 -7.06
N GLY A 74 29.27 -7.82 -7.30
CA GLY A 74 28.10 -7.51 -8.10
C GLY A 74 26.94 -6.89 -7.30
N ARG A 75 25.76 -6.88 -7.92
CA ARG A 75 24.51 -6.52 -7.25
C ARG A 75 23.95 -7.78 -6.60
N THR A 76 23.65 -7.72 -5.31
CA THR A 76 22.87 -8.75 -4.62
C THR A 76 21.42 -8.30 -4.57
N VAL A 77 20.52 -9.18 -5.03
CA VAL A 77 19.07 -8.99 -4.99
C VAL A 77 18.50 -10.04 -4.05
N VAL A 78 17.82 -9.58 -3.01
CA VAL A 78 17.10 -10.42 -2.05
C VAL A 78 15.62 -10.17 -2.26
N GLU A 79 14.88 -11.23 -2.56
CA GLU A 79 13.43 -11.17 -2.72
C GLU A 79 12.78 -12.02 -1.63
N CYS A 80 11.77 -11.45 -0.98
CA CYS A 80 10.93 -12.12 -0.01
C CYS A 80 9.48 -12.02 -0.49
N ASP A 81 8.76 -13.12 -0.49
CA ASP A 81 7.31 -13.13 -0.72
C ASP A 81 6.53 -13.14 0.61
N ASP A 82 5.22 -12.97 0.51
CA ASP A 82 4.27 -12.93 1.62
C ASP A 82 4.20 -14.24 2.44
N THR A 83 4.69 -15.36 1.89
CA THR A 83 4.84 -16.63 2.61
C THR A 83 6.08 -16.66 3.50
N GLY A 84 6.96 -15.66 3.37
CA GLY A 84 8.26 -15.61 4.04
C GLY A 84 9.35 -16.40 3.33
N ALA A 85 9.12 -16.87 2.10
CA ALA A 85 10.16 -17.52 1.33
C ALA A 85 11.17 -16.46 0.83
N VAL A 86 12.45 -16.73 1.06
CA VAL A 86 13.54 -15.80 0.72
C VAL A 86 14.39 -16.39 -0.40
N ALA A 87 14.53 -15.63 -1.49
CA ALA A 87 15.42 -15.93 -2.60
C ALA A 87 16.55 -14.91 -2.66
N ILE A 88 17.80 -15.38 -2.68
CA ILE A 88 18.99 -14.53 -2.77
C ILE A 88 19.66 -14.79 -4.11
N ARG A 89 19.85 -13.74 -4.92
CA ARG A 89 20.51 -13.80 -6.23
C ARG A 89 21.66 -12.80 -6.28
N ALA A 90 22.84 -13.28 -6.66
CA ALA A 90 23.97 -12.42 -6.98
C ALA A 90 24.01 -12.20 -8.50
N GLU A 91 23.71 -10.98 -8.93
CA GLU A 91 23.85 -10.56 -10.31
C GLU A 91 25.29 -10.04 -10.52
N PRO A 92 26.06 -10.60 -11.47
CA PRO A 92 27.37 -10.04 -11.80
C PRO A 92 27.18 -8.61 -12.27
N LEU A 93 28.12 -7.72 -11.91
CA LEU A 93 28.16 -6.38 -12.46
C LEU A 93 28.43 -6.53 -13.96
N ILE A 94 27.37 -6.58 -14.78
CA ILE A 94 27.52 -6.39 -16.21
C ILE A 94 27.97 -4.93 -16.32
N PRO A 95 29.19 -4.66 -16.83
CA PRO A 95 29.59 -3.28 -17.11
C PRO A 95 28.48 -2.72 -17.99
N GLN A 96 27.74 -1.73 -17.50
CA GLN A 96 26.86 -0.97 -18.37
C GLN A 96 27.77 -0.40 -19.44
N ALA A 97 27.74 -1.01 -20.63
CA ALA A 97 28.34 -0.42 -21.80
C ALA A 97 27.73 0.98 -21.89
N LEU A 98 28.57 2.01 -21.75
CA LEU A 98 28.18 3.38 -22.05
C LEU A 98 27.39 3.33 -23.36
N PRO A 99 26.23 4.01 -23.46
CA PRO A 99 25.65 4.26 -24.76
C PRO A 99 26.69 5.06 -25.55
N ALA A 100 27.35 4.38 -26.50
CA ALA A 100 28.15 5.03 -27.51
C ALA A 100 27.21 5.96 -28.28
N GLN A 101 27.26 7.24 -27.94
CA GLN A 101 26.74 8.27 -28.81
C GLN A 101 27.54 8.24 -30.11
N ALA A 102 26.80 8.34 -31.20
CA ALA A 102 27.22 8.82 -32.51
C ALA A 102 28.33 8.04 -33.23
N THR A 103 27.90 7.19 -34.16
CA THR A 103 28.48 7.23 -35.51
C THR A 103 27.37 7.30 -36.55
N SER A 104 27.40 8.39 -37.30
CA SER A 104 26.71 8.61 -38.57
C SER A 104 26.73 7.35 -39.43
N ILE A 105 25.56 6.94 -39.91
CA ILE A 105 25.46 6.15 -41.13
C ILE A 105 24.92 7.10 -42.19
N GLU A 106 25.79 7.39 -43.16
CA GLU A 106 25.47 8.07 -44.40
C GLU A 106 24.28 7.41 -45.09
N SER A 107 23.31 8.24 -45.44
CA SER A 107 22.19 7.87 -46.31
C SER A 107 22.68 7.75 -47.76
N PRO A 108 22.43 6.62 -48.45
CA PRO A 108 22.53 6.59 -49.90
C PRO A 108 21.37 7.39 -50.52
N LYS A 109 21.77 8.24 -51.47
CA LYS A 109 20.96 9.20 -52.22
C LYS A 109 20.24 8.52 -53.38
N CYS A 110 19.00 8.98 -53.65
CA CYS A 110 18.12 8.74 -54.80
C CYS A 110 17.49 7.33 -54.84
N ILE A 111 16.17 7.18 -54.99
CA ILE A 111 15.37 7.62 -56.14
C ILE A 111 14.03 8.23 -55.69
N SER A 112 13.74 9.41 -56.23
CA SER A 112 12.45 10.09 -56.16
C SER A 112 11.39 9.32 -56.95
N SER A 113 10.34 8.88 -56.27
CA SER A 113 9.04 8.64 -56.89
C SER A 113 8.01 9.44 -56.10
N LYS A 114 7.33 10.36 -56.79
CA LYS A 114 6.15 11.06 -56.28
C LYS A 114 4.94 10.15 -56.49
N PRO A 115 4.28 9.62 -55.44
CA PRO A 115 2.89 9.22 -55.58
C PRO A 115 2.00 10.42 -55.32
N ALA A 116 1.04 10.63 -56.21
CA ALA A 116 -0.01 11.62 -56.09
C ALA A 116 -0.81 11.42 -54.79
N LEU A 117 -0.63 12.33 -53.83
CA LEU A 117 -1.46 12.44 -52.63
C LEU A 117 -2.46 13.57 -52.85
N GLY A 118 -3.74 13.25 -52.95
CA GLY A 118 -4.79 14.25 -53.06
C GLY A 118 -6.13 13.71 -52.57
N GLY A 119 -6.33 13.65 -51.25
CA GLY A 119 -7.67 13.53 -50.65
C GLY A 119 -7.83 12.45 -49.59
N ARG A 120 -7.26 11.25 -49.76
CA ARG A 120 -7.55 10.11 -48.87
C ARG A 120 -6.81 10.13 -47.52
N HIS A 121 -5.60 10.68 -47.48
CA HIS A 121 -4.80 10.71 -46.24
C HIS A 121 -5.33 11.70 -45.18
N LEU A 122 -5.92 12.81 -45.62
CA LEU A 122 -6.56 13.78 -44.71
C LEU A 122 -7.84 13.21 -44.10
N LEU A 123 -8.62 12.43 -44.86
CA LEU A 123 -9.79 11.72 -44.36
C LEU A 123 -9.40 10.66 -43.33
N MET A 124 -8.36 9.86 -43.61
CA MET A 124 -7.88 8.86 -42.65
C MET A 124 -7.34 9.51 -41.37
N ALA A 125 -6.55 10.58 -41.47
CA ALA A 125 -6.03 11.29 -40.31
C ALA A 125 -7.15 11.86 -39.41
N ARG A 126 -8.22 12.40 -40.02
CA ARG A 126 -9.40 12.89 -39.28
C ARG A 126 -10.15 11.76 -38.57
N LEU A 127 -10.32 10.61 -39.22
CA LEU A 127 -10.92 9.42 -38.62
C LEU A 127 -10.12 8.93 -37.39
N TRP A 128 -8.80 8.89 -37.50
CA TRP A 128 -7.93 8.51 -36.38
C TRP A 128 -7.98 9.51 -35.22
N ALA A 129 -8.04 10.81 -35.51
CA ALA A 129 -8.18 11.84 -34.47
C ALA A 129 -9.51 11.71 -33.71
N VAL A 130 -10.62 11.47 -34.42
CA VAL A 130 -11.94 11.26 -33.79
C VAL A 130 -11.94 9.99 -32.94
N ALA A 131 -11.35 8.90 -33.45
CA ALA A 131 -11.23 7.66 -32.69
C ALA A 131 -10.41 7.83 -31.40
N ALA A 132 -9.31 8.58 -31.47
CA ALA A 132 -8.48 8.88 -30.30
C ALA A 132 -9.23 9.72 -29.25
N VAL A 133 -9.98 10.74 -29.67
CA VAL A 133 -10.80 11.56 -28.77
C VAL A 133 -11.91 10.73 -28.13
N ALA A 134 -12.60 9.90 -28.91
CA ALA A 134 -13.64 9.01 -28.40
C ALA A 134 -13.07 7.99 -27.38
N ALA A 135 -11.91 7.40 -27.67
CA ALA A 135 -11.23 6.49 -26.76
C ALA A 135 -10.81 7.19 -25.45
N MET A 136 -10.31 8.42 -25.54
CA MET A 136 -9.94 9.22 -24.37
C MET A 136 -11.17 9.60 -23.52
N ALA A 137 -12.28 9.97 -24.16
CA ALA A 137 -13.53 10.26 -23.46
C ALA A 137 -14.09 9.01 -22.75
N LEU A 138 -14.09 7.85 -23.42
CA LEU A 138 -14.49 6.58 -22.82
C LEU A 138 -13.58 6.18 -21.67
N LEU A 139 -12.27 6.43 -21.77
CA LEU A 139 -11.33 6.18 -20.69
C LEU A 139 -11.62 7.07 -19.48
N VAL A 140 -11.89 8.36 -19.67
CA VAL A 140 -12.27 9.27 -18.58
C VAL A 140 -13.58 8.83 -17.93
N VAL A 141 -14.60 8.48 -18.73
CA VAL A 141 -15.87 7.97 -18.19
C VAL A 141 -15.67 6.64 -17.46
N ALA A 142 -14.81 5.75 -17.96
CA ALA A 142 -14.50 4.50 -17.29
C ALA A 142 -13.74 4.73 -15.98
N ILE A 143 -12.79 5.67 -15.92
CA ILE A 143 -12.07 6.00 -14.70
C ILE A 143 -13.00 6.65 -13.68
N VAL A 144 -13.76 7.67 -14.09
CA VAL A 144 -14.70 8.39 -13.22
C VAL A 144 -15.87 7.51 -12.77
N GLY A 145 -16.32 6.58 -13.63
CA GLY A 145 -17.41 5.65 -13.34
C GLY A 145 -16.98 4.41 -12.54
N ARG A 146 -15.71 3.99 -12.64
CA ARG A 146 -15.19 2.83 -11.90
C ARG A 146 -15.03 3.11 -10.40
N ASP A 147 -14.76 4.36 -10.03
CA ASP A 147 -14.49 4.75 -8.64
C ASP A 147 -15.75 4.83 -7.75
N GLN A 148 -16.96 4.64 -8.29
CA GLN A 148 -18.20 4.73 -7.50
C GLN A 148 -18.91 3.39 -7.27
N GLY A 149 -18.36 2.26 -7.73
CA GLY A 149 -19.14 1.03 -7.95
C GLY A 149 -18.74 -0.24 -7.20
N GLU A 150 -17.62 -0.27 -6.48
CA GLU A 150 -17.28 -1.46 -5.69
C GLU A 150 -18.03 -1.38 -4.35
N GLY A 151 -19.10 -2.17 -4.25
CA GLY A 151 -19.82 -2.37 -2.99
C GLY A 151 -18.86 -2.80 -1.88
N PRO A 152 -19.31 -2.80 -0.61
CA PRO A 152 -18.42 -3.05 0.52
C PRO A 152 -17.69 -4.38 0.37
N THR A 153 -16.36 -4.32 0.34
CA THR A 153 -15.49 -5.50 0.32
C THR A 153 -15.35 -6.13 1.70
N LEU A 154 -15.70 -5.36 2.74
CA LEU A 154 -15.70 -5.78 4.12
C LEU A 154 -17.11 -5.85 4.70
N ARG A 155 -17.28 -6.73 5.68
CA ARG A 155 -18.49 -6.81 6.51
C ARG A 155 -18.13 -6.60 7.96
N ALA A 156 -19.05 -6.01 8.71
CA ALA A 156 -18.93 -5.89 10.15
C ALA A 156 -18.85 -7.28 10.80
N LEU A 157 -18.10 -7.39 11.89
CA LEU A 157 -17.86 -8.67 12.55
C LEU A 157 -19.09 -9.08 13.36
N ALA A 158 -19.45 -10.36 13.30
CA ALA A 158 -20.52 -10.91 14.11
C ALA A 158 -20.22 -10.71 15.61
N ALA A 159 -21.20 -10.20 16.36
CA ALA A 159 -21.10 -9.92 17.78
C ALA A 159 -22.41 -10.19 18.50
N GLY A 160 -22.30 -10.63 19.76
CA GLY A 160 -23.46 -10.90 20.62
C GLY A 160 -23.19 -10.53 22.07
N GLU A 161 -24.24 -10.18 22.80
CA GLU A 161 -24.16 -9.80 24.22
C GLU A 161 -23.70 -10.97 25.12
N SER A 162 -23.89 -12.20 24.66
CA SER A 162 -23.46 -13.43 25.36
C SER A 162 -21.98 -13.77 25.21
N MET A 163 -21.22 -12.99 24.41
CA MET A 163 -19.79 -13.23 24.22
C MET A 163 -19.01 -13.04 25.52
N SER A 164 -17.96 -13.84 25.70
CA SER A 164 -17.01 -13.62 26.80
C SER A 164 -16.32 -12.25 26.66
N ASP A 165 -15.81 -11.70 27.76
CA ASP A 165 -15.08 -10.43 27.72
C ASP A 165 -13.88 -10.48 26.76
N GLU A 166 -13.18 -11.61 26.71
CA GLU A 166 -12.03 -11.81 25.83
C GLU A 166 -12.41 -11.85 24.34
N GLN A 167 -13.50 -12.54 24.00
CA GLN A 167 -14.05 -12.55 22.64
C GLN A 167 -14.53 -11.17 22.23
N ALA A 168 -15.32 -10.51 23.10
CA ALA A 168 -15.82 -9.18 22.85
C ALA A 168 -14.69 -8.15 22.67
N ARG A 169 -13.63 -8.26 23.47
CA ARG A 169 -12.44 -7.41 23.37
C ARG A 169 -11.70 -7.63 22.05
N THR A 170 -11.50 -8.88 21.65
CA THR A 170 -10.83 -9.22 20.39
C THR A 170 -11.62 -8.68 19.19
N ILE A 171 -12.95 -8.83 19.21
CA ILE A 171 -13.83 -8.32 18.14
C ILE A 171 -13.84 -6.80 18.11
N ALA A 172 -13.91 -6.14 19.27
CA ALA A 172 -13.86 -4.69 19.38
C ALA A 172 -12.53 -4.12 18.86
N ASP A 173 -11.38 -4.67 19.28
CA ASP A 173 -10.05 -4.24 18.81
C ASP A 173 -9.92 -4.41 17.29
N THR A 174 -10.33 -5.57 16.77
CA THR A 174 -10.28 -5.84 15.32
C THR A 174 -11.18 -4.86 14.56
N THR A 175 -12.40 -4.62 15.04
CA THR A 175 -13.35 -3.68 14.42
C THR A 175 -12.77 -2.27 14.36
N VAL A 176 -12.17 -1.79 15.45
CA VAL A 176 -11.55 -0.45 15.50
C VAL A 176 -10.37 -0.35 14.54
N ARG A 177 -9.48 -1.34 14.51
CA ARG A 177 -8.31 -1.33 13.60
C ARG A 177 -8.72 -1.34 12.13
N VAL A 178 -9.68 -2.18 11.78
CA VAL A 178 -10.20 -2.25 10.41
C VAL A 178 -10.86 -0.93 10.04
N TRP A 179 -11.73 -0.39 10.91
CA TRP A 179 -12.37 0.90 10.66
C TRP A 179 -11.36 2.03 10.44
N VAL A 180 -10.31 2.12 11.28
CA VAL A 180 -9.25 3.14 11.13
C VAL A 180 -8.46 2.97 9.82
N ARG A 181 -8.18 1.73 9.40
CA ARG A 181 -7.52 1.46 8.11
C ARG A 181 -8.37 1.98 6.95
N GLU A 182 -9.63 1.55 6.87
CA GLU A 182 -10.54 1.96 5.80
C GLU A 182 -10.78 3.49 5.81
N ARG A 183 -10.72 4.10 7.00
CA ARG A 183 -10.81 5.55 7.19
C ARG A 183 -9.61 6.26 6.58
N ASN A 184 -8.40 5.75 6.79
CA ASN A 184 -7.19 6.31 6.18
C ASN A 184 -7.18 6.13 4.66
N GLU A 185 -7.67 5.00 4.17
CA GLU A 185 -7.79 4.67 2.73
C GLU A 185 -8.99 5.35 2.06
N ARG A 186 -9.88 5.98 2.83
CA ARG A 186 -11.11 6.66 2.37
C ARG A 186 -12.07 5.74 1.61
N HIS A 187 -12.10 4.46 1.96
CA HIS A 187 -13.02 3.49 1.38
C HIS A 187 -14.44 3.69 1.95
N LEU A 188 -15.19 4.63 1.35
CA LEU A 188 -16.51 5.03 1.83
C LEU A 188 -17.48 3.85 1.99
N ALA A 189 -17.55 2.96 1.01
CA ALA A 189 -18.45 1.81 1.06
C ALA A 189 -18.14 0.89 2.26
N ASN A 190 -16.86 0.67 2.55
CA ASN A 190 -16.44 -0.12 3.72
C ASN A 190 -16.75 0.61 5.02
N LEU A 191 -16.51 1.92 5.08
CA LEU A 191 -16.83 2.71 6.28
C LEU A 191 -18.32 2.75 6.57
N GLU A 192 -19.17 2.87 5.56
CA GLU A 192 -20.63 2.77 5.70
C GLU A 192 -21.05 1.36 6.17
N ALA A 193 -20.38 0.30 5.71
CA ALA A 193 -20.64 -1.08 6.15
C ALA A 193 -20.18 -1.35 7.59
N LEU A 194 -19.09 -0.71 8.04
CA LEU A 194 -18.51 -0.85 9.37
C LEU A 194 -19.11 0.11 10.41
N SER A 195 -19.91 1.10 9.96
CA SER A 195 -20.58 2.06 10.83
C SER A 195 -22.08 1.73 10.94
N VAL A 196 -22.72 2.25 11.99
CA VAL A 196 -24.19 2.18 12.10
C VAL A 196 -24.83 3.12 11.06
N ALA A 197 -26.12 2.93 10.77
CA ALA A 197 -26.83 3.73 9.76
C ALA A 197 -26.88 5.23 10.09
N GLU A 198 -26.96 5.58 11.38
CA GLU A 198 -26.97 6.95 11.89
C GLU A 198 -25.78 7.17 12.85
N PRO A 199 -24.56 7.37 12.31
CA PRO A 199 -23.38 7.60 13.14
C PRO A 199 -23.47 8.95 13.84
N ALA A 200 -22.76 9.07 14.97
CA ALA A 200 -22.69 10.31 15.74
C ALA A 200 -21.28 10.91 15.74
N ASP A 201 -21.20 12.17 16.19
CA ASP A 201 -19.96 12.89 16.48
C ASP A 201 -18.93 12.88 15.34
N LEU A 202 -17.69 12.48 15.66
CA LEU A 202 -16.58 12.44 14.72
C LEU A 202 -16.85 11.51 13.53
N VAL A 203 -17.54 10.38 13.75
CA VAL A 203 -17.82 9.39 12.70
C VAL A 203 -18.71 9.99 11.62
N ALA A 204 -19.80 10.67 12.02
CA ALA A 204 -20.71 11.34 11.11
C ALA A 204 -20.01 12.43 10.30
N ARG A 205 -19.16 13.23 10.97
CA ARG A 205 -18.38 14.28 10.32
C ARG A 205 -17.39 13.70 9.30
N GLU A 206 -16.62 12.69 9.70
CA GLU A 206 -15.59 12.10 8.83
C GLU A 206 -16.19 11.42 7.60
N LEU A 207 -17.28 10.66 7.77
CA LEU A 207 -18.04 10.09 6.64
C LEU A 207 -18.55 11.18 5.69
N GLY A 208 -19.07 12.29 6.23
CA GLY A 208 -19.51 13.43 5.44
C GLY A 208 -18.38 14.11 4.66
N GLU A 209 -17.20 14.24 5.26
CA GLU A 209 -16.01 14.80 4.60
C GLU A 209 -15.49 13.91 3.48
N ILE A 210 -15.41 12.59 3.70
CA ILE A 210 -15.02 11.60 2.70
C ILE A 210 -16.01 11.61 1.53
N LYS A 211 -17.32 11.59 1.81
CA LYS A 211 -18.38 11.64 0.81
C LYS A 211 -18.36 12.93 -0.02
N ALA A 212 -17.97 14.05 0.59
CA ALA A 212 -17.82 15.32 -0.09
C ALA A 212 -16.46 15.48 -0.82
N GLY A 213 -15.58 14.48 -0.78
CA GLY A 213 -14.24 14.53 -1.39
C GLY A 213 -13.32 15.58 -0.78
N ARG A 214 -13.57 15.99 0.47
CA ARG A 214 -12.80 17.06 1.12
C ARG A 214 -11.42 16.58 1.57
N PRO A 215 -10.44 17.49 1.71
CA PRO A 215 -9.18 17.18 2.36
C PRO A 215 -9.46 16.61 3.75
N PHE A 216 -8.96 15.41 3.98
CA PHE A 216 -9.20 14.66 5.20
C PHE A 216 -8.05 14.89 6.20
N ARG A 217 -8.32 14.71 7.49
CA ARG A 217 -7.27 14.83 8.52
C ARG A 217 -6.17 13.79 8.30
N LYS A 218 -4.98 14.07 8.88
CA LYS A 218 -3.79 13.21 8.90
C LYS A 218 -4.14 11.73 9.11
N GLU A 219 -3.37 10.85 8.50
CA GLU A 219 -3.42 9.41 8.77
C GLU A 219 -3.27 9.14 10.26
N ILE A 220 -4.10 8.22 10.75
CA ILE A 220 -4.16 7.85 12.16
C ILE A 220 -3.67 6.41 12.31
N ARG A 221 -2.74 6.16 13.24
CA ARG A 221 -2.36 4.80 13.61
C ARG A 221 -2.91 4.42 14.98
N VAL A 222 -3.45 3.20 15.08
CA VAL A 222 -3.79 2.60 16.38
C VAL A 222 -2.53 2.03 17.02
N LEU A 223 -2.05 2.66 18.08
CA LEU A 223 -0.88 2.22 18.83
C LEU A 223 -1.22 1.11 19.82
N ALA A 224 -2.31 1.29 20.57
CA ALA A 224 -2.75 0.35 21.59
C ALA A 224 -4.25 0.49 21.89
N THR A 225 -4.84 -0.57 22.45
CA THR A 225 -6.23 -0.55 22.95
C THR A 225 -6.25 -0.85 24.45
N GLY A 226 -6.91 0.04 25.20
CA GLY A 226 -7.11 -0.02 26.64
C GLY A 226 -8.38 -0.78 27.04
N ALA A 227 -9.02 -0.36 28.14
CA ALA A 227 -10.18 -1.05 28.70
C ALA A 227 -11.36 -1.14 27.72
N LEU A 228 -12.05 -2.29 27.75
CA LEU A 228 -13.34 -2.49 27.11
C LEU A 228 -14.44 -2.27 28.16
N THR A 229 -15.43 -1.47 27.83
CA THR A 229 -16.66 -1.29 28.61
C THR A 229 -17.83 -1.86 27.82
N ARG A 230 -18.73 -2.59 28.47
CA ARG A 230 -19.92 -3.18 27.82
C ARG A 230 -21.17 -2.84 28.62
N ARG A 231 -22.20 -2.37 27.92
CA ARG A 231 -23.54 -2.14 28.46
C ARG A 231 -24.57 -2.66 27.47
N GLY A 232 -24.89 -3.95 27.59
CA GLY A 232 -25.71 -4.68 26.62
C GLY A 232 -25.10 -4.60 25.22
N ALA A 233 -25.89 -4.16 24.25
CA ALA A 233 -25.49 -3.97 22.87
C ALA A 233 -24.50 -2.81 22.60
N VAL A 234 -24.20 -1.94 23.59
CA VAL A 234 -23.29 -0.80 23.42
C VAL A 234 -21.95 -1.07 24.07
N TRP A 235 -20.88 -1.01 23.28
CA TRP A 235 -19.51 -1.29 23.71
C TRP A 235 -18.64 -0.06 23.55
N GLY A 236 -17.72 0.17 24.49
CA GLY A 236 -16.75 1.26 24.44
C GLY A 236 -15.34 0.72 24.55
N LEU A 237 -14.46 1.06 23.61
CA LEU A 237 -13.06 0.67 23.63
C LEU A 237 -12.14 1.90 23.66
N ASN A 238 -11.39 2.04 24.75
CA ASN A 238 -10.35 3.05 24.84
C ASN A 238 -9.24 2.71 23.85
N THR A 239 -8.87 3.65 22.99
CA THR A 239 -7.91 3.44 21.91
C THR A 239 -6.90 4.58 21.92
N HIS A 240 -5.62 4.21 21.98
CA HIS A 240 -4.50 5.15 21.93
C HIS A 240 -4.03 5.27 20.48
N LEU A 241 -4.06 6.51 19.98
CA LEU A 241 -3.61 6.90 18.65
C LEU A 241 -2.30 7.69 18.76
N ASP A 242 -1.66 7.99 17.62
CA ASP A 242 -0.36 8.68 17.58
C ASP A 242 -0.30 9.98 18.41
N ASP A 243 -1.39 10.75 18.46
CA ASP A 243 -1.44 12.09 19.07
C ASP A 243 -2.50 12.26 20.16
N GLN A 244 -3.36 11.26 20.39
CA GLN A 244 -4.50 11.37 21.29
C GLN A 244 -5.03 10.02 21.74
N SER A 245 -5.87 10.04 22.78
CA SER A 245 -6.61 8.87 23.25
C SER A 245 -8.11 9.09 23.05
N LEU A 246 -8.76 8.20 22.31
CA LEU A 246 -10.19 8.28 22.00
C LEU A 246 -10.92 7.03 22.51
N VAL A 247 -12.22 7.16 22.71
CA VAL A 247 -13.12 6.02 22.94
C VAL A 247 -13.90 5.79 21.67
N PHE A 248 -13.75 4.58 21.14
CA PHE A 248 -14.63 4.09 20.09
C PHE A 248 -15.87 3.51 20.75
N VAL A 249 -17.02 4.12 20.49
CA VAL A 249 -18.32 3.62 20.89
C VAL A 249 -18.90 2.83 19.73
N MET A 250 -19.20 1.56 19.98
CA MET A 250 -19.72 0.61 19.03
C MET A 250 -21.07 0.07 19.49
N ARG A 251 -21.88 -0.37 18.55
CA ARG A 251 -23.20 -0.95 18.81
C ARG A 251 -23.37 -2.24 18.03
N ILE A 252 -24.03 -3.21 18.65
CA ILE A 252 -24.49 -4.42 17.96
C ILE A 252 -25.79 -4.09 17.20
N GLU A 253 -25.76 -4.20 15.88
CA GLU A 253 -26.94 -4.05 15.01
C GLU A 253 -27.02 -5.25 14.07
N GLY A 254 -28.17 -5.93 14.04
CA GLY A 254 -28.35 -7.13 13.21
C GLY A 254 -27.40 -8.29 13.56
N GLY A 255 -26.85 -8.32 14.78
CA GLY A 255 -25.86 -9.32 15.20
C GLY A 255 -24.43 -9.00 14.76
N GLU A 256 -24.16 -7.79 14.29
CA GLU A 256 -22.82 -7.33 13.89
C GLU A 256 -22.39 -6.13 14.74
N LEU A 257 -21.11 -6.04 15.11
CA LEU A 257 -20.55 -4.88 15.82
C LEU A 257 -20.16 -3.79 14.83
N ARG A 258 -20.75 -2.60 15.00
CA ARG A 258 -20.54 -1.44 14.12
C ARG A 258 -20.12 -0.22 14.93
N VAL A 259 -19.31 0.64 14.34
CA VAL A 259 -18.87 1.89 14.97
C VAL A 259 -20.01 2.92 14.93
N TRP A 260 -20.34 3.48 16.09
CA TRP A 260 -21.39 4.49 16.24
C TRP A 260 -20.82 5.89 16.45
N ALA A 261 -19.89 6.04 17.38
CA ALA A 261 -19.30 7.34 17.72
C ALA A 261 -17.83 7.19 18.08
N VAL A 262 -17.09 8.29 17.94
CA VAL A 262 -15.71 8.40 18.43
C VAL A 262 -15.61 9.72 19.18
N GLY A 263 -15.27 9.63 20.46
CA GLY A 263 -15.16 10.77 21.36
C GLY A 263 -13.86 10.75 22.15
N SER A 264 -13.53 11.87 22.79
CA SER A 264 -12.39 11.92 23.70
C SER A 264 -12.61 10.96 24.87
N ALA A 265 -11.58 10.19 25.23
CA ALA A 265 -11.61 9.47 26.50
C ALA A 265 -11.70 10.47 27.64
N LEU A 266 -12.67 10.27 28.54
CA LEU A 266 -12.63 10.92 29.84
C LEU A 266 -11.35 10.44 30.51
N THR A 267 -10.33 11.30 30.53
CA THR A 267 -9.17 11.12 31.40
C THR A 267 -9.68 11.12 32.84
N PRO A 268 -9.42 10.07 33.63
CA PRO A 268 -9.79 10.04 35.04
C PRO A 268 -9.11 11.18 35.82
#